data_AF-A0A9E5MX03-F1
#
_entry.id   AF-A0A9E5MX03-F1
#
_cell.length_a   1.000
_cell.length_b   1.000
_cell.length_c   1.000
_cell.angle_alpha   90.00
_cell.angle_beta   90.00
_cell.angle_gamma   90.00
#
_symmetry.space_group_name_H-M   'P 1'
#
loop_
_entity.id
_entity.type
_entity.pdbx_description
1 polymer ?
#
loop_
_entity_poly.entity_id
_entity_poly.type
_entity_poly.pdbx_seq_one_letter_code
_entity_poly.pdbx_strand_id
1 'polypeptide(L)'
;KGLSNRWLDHVQYNVPDGYAIGSHYGYREPADQERKGMVSTSCSAIGLLCRMYLGARKEDPGLQAGVRAVAKRGPGSQLYFNYYGAMLMYQADGPDGELWKIWNAKMRDYLVKSQVKDGKDKGSWYFRGGHASSKGGRLYATAMAAMTLEVYYRYMPIYQKGNVEKDDFPLE
;
A
#
# COMPACT_ATOMS: atom_id res chain seq x y z
N LYS A 1 -10.19 11.08 19.73
CA LYS A 1 -9.67 10.02 18.82
C LYS A 1 -10.45 8.73 19.05
N GLY A 2 -11.01 8.13 18.00
CA GLY A 2 -11.71 6.84 18.09
C GLY A 2 -10.78 5.66 18.45
N LEU A 3 -11.37 4.51 18.80
CA LEU A 3 -10.64 3.29 19.20
C LEU A 3 -9.58 2.86 18.17
N SER A 4 -9.90 2.89 16.87
CA SER A 4 -8.99 2.50 15.80
C SER A 4 -7.73 3.37 15.74
N ASN A 5 -7.85 4.68 15.97
CA ASN A 5 -6.70 5.58 16.02
C ASN A 5 -5.81 5.33 17.24
N ARG A 6 -6.40 5.00 18.39
CA ARG A 6 -5.64 4.61 19.59
C ARG A 6 -4.90 3.27 19.39
N TRP A 7 -5.52 2.32 18.70
CA TRP A 7 -4.86 1.07 18.36
C TRP A 7 -3.68 1.29 17.41
N LEU A 8 -3.84 2.11 16.36
CA LEU A 8 -2.72 2.47 15.48
C LEU A 8 -1.60 3.23 16.23
N ASP A 9 -1.97 4.07 17.20
CA ASP A 9 -1.00 4.75 18.07
C ASP A 9 -0.20 3.76 18.93
N HIS A 10 -0.77 2.59 19.25
CA HIS A 10 -0.12 1.53 20.02
C HIS A 10 0.75 0.62 19.16
N VAL A 11 0.33 0.32 17.92
CA VAL A 11 1.08 -0.61 17.04
C VAL A 11 2.14 0.08 16.19
N GLN A 12 2.11 1.41 16.04
CA GLN A 12 3.17 2.17 15.34
C GLN A 12 4.53 1.98 16.02
N TYR A 13 5.59 1.87 15.22
CA TYR A 13 6.96 1.82 15.71
C TYR A 13 7.40 3.22 16.14
N ASN A 14 7.43 3.44 17.45
CA ASN A 14 8.10 4.58 18.07
C ASN A 14 9.49 4.09 18.49
N VAL A 15 10.51 4.43 17.71
CA VAL A 15 11.90 4.04 18.00
C VAL A 15 12.68 5.30 18.38
N PRO A 16 13.60 5.24 19.37
CA PRO A 16 14.52 6.34 19.70
C PRO A 16 15.40 6.82 18.52
N ASP A 17 15.53 6.03 17.44
CA ASP A 17 16.47 6.23 16.33
C ASP A 17 15.89 6.94 15.08
N GLY A 18 15.17 8.06 15.27
CA GLY A 18 15.00 9.05 14.18
C GLY A 18 13.86 8.82 13.18
N TYR A 19 12.92 7.91 13.43
CA TYR A 19 11.67 7.83 12.66
C TYR A 19 10.59 8.76 13.23
N ALA A 20 9.87 9.47 12.37
CA ALA A 20 8.75 10.31 12.81
C ALA A 20 7.61 9.45 13.39
N ILE A 21 7.01 9.88 14.50
CA ILE A 21 5.82 9.23 15.07
C ILE A 21 4.75 9.09 13.98
N GLY A 22 4.15 7.91 13.85
CA GLY A 22 3.10 7.63 12.86
C GLY A 22 3.59 7.13 11.50
N SER A 23 4.91 7.06 11.27
CA SER A 23 5.48 6.76 9.95
C SER A 23 5.71 5.27 9.65
N HIS A 24 5.84 4.41 10.68
CA HIS A 24 6.23 3.01 10.50
C HIS A 24 5.41 2.05 11.38
N TYR A 25 5.17 0.84 10.87
CA TYR A 25 4.35 -0.20 11.51
C TYR A 25 4.96 -1.59 11.28
N GLY A 26 4.59 -2.56 12.11
CA GLY A 26 5.09 -3.94 12.03
C GLY A 26 4.46 -4.86 13.06
N TYR A 27 4.81 -6.15 13.00
CA TYR A 27 4.29 -7.16 13.93
C TYR A 27 4.83 -6.95 15.35
N ARG A 28 4.02 -7.33 16.35
CA ARG A 28 4.30 -7.15 17.78
C ARG A 28 4.40 -8.46 18.58
N GLU A 29 3.91 -9.56 18.03
CA GLU A 29 3.74 -10.81 18.76
C GLU A 29 4.95 -11.76 18.75
N PRO A 30 5.02 -12.71 19.71
CA PRO A 30 6.15 -13.64 19.86
C PRO A 30 6.28 -14.71 18.77
N ALA A 31 5.20 -15.06 18.04
CA ALA A 31 5.23 -16.08 16.99
C ALA A 31 6.15 -15.69 15.79
N ASP A 32 6.47 -14.41 15.68
CA ASP A 32 7.42 -13.84 14.74
C ASP A 32 8.68 -13.38 15.48
N GLN A 33 9.27 -14.23 16.33
CA GLN A 33 10.43 -13.87 17.18
C GLN A 33 11.59 -13.25 16.37
N GLU A 34 11.82 -13.67 15.13
CA GLU A 34 12.82 -13.09 14.23
C GLU A 34 12.45 -11.70 13.68
N ARG A 35 11.16 -11.34 13.67
CA ARG A 35 10.66 -10.05 13.11
C ARG A 35 10.06 -9.14 14.16
N LYS A 36 9.96 -9.59 15.42
CA LYS A 36 9.50 -8.78 16.54
C LYS A 36 10.50 -7.63 16.72
N GLY A 37 10.01 -6.40 16.57
CA GLY A 37 10.88 -5.23 16.58
C GLY A 37 11.30 -4.72 15.19
N MET A 38 10.95 -5.42 14.10
CA MET A 38 11.29 -5.01 12.74
C MET A 38 10.15 -4.24 12.06
N VAL A 39 10.51 -3.10 11.48
CA VAL A 39 9.63 -2.33 10.59
C VAL A 39 9.29 -3.18 9.36
N SER A 40 8.00 -3.37 9.09
CA SER A 40 7.52 -4.08 7.90
C SER A 40 6.99 -3.06 6.90
N THR A 41 7.58 -3.02 5.71
CA THR A 41 7.16 -2.09 4.65
C THR A 41 5.70 -2.30 4.22
N SER A 42 5.20 -3.54 4.23
CA SER A 42 3.79 -3.85 4.02
C SER A 42 2.90 -3.36 5.17
N CYS A 43 3.29 -3.60 6.42
CA CYS A 43 2.54 -3.12 7.57
C CYS A 43 2.52 -1.60 7.60
N SER A 44 3.63 -0.94 7.24
CA SER A 44 3.70 0.52 7.14
C SER A 44 2.75 1.04 6.07
N ALA A 45 2.72 0.45 4.88
CA ALA A 45 1.79 0.86 3.84
C ALA A 45 0.32 0.73 4.29
N ILE A 46 -0.03 -0.39 4.94
CA ILE A 46 -1.37 -0.64 5.47
C ILE A 46 -1.70 0.33 6.60
N GLY A 47 -0.81 0.51 7.58
CA GLY A 47 -1.03 1.39 8.72
C GLY A 47 -1.23 2.84 8.30
N LEU A 48 -0.44 3.32 7.35
CA LEU A 48 -0.58 4.66 6.77
C LEU A 48 -1.90 4.81 6.01
N LEU A 49 -2.32 3.81 5.21
CA LEU A 49 -3.64 3.80 4.58
C LEU A 49 -4.78 3.84 5.60
N CYS A 50 -4.67 3.07 6.70
CA CYS A 50 -5.65 3.15 7.78
C CYS A 50 -5.69 4.54 8.40
N ARG A 51 -4.55 5.22 8.61
CA ARG A 51 -4.53 6.61 9.08
C ARG A 51 -5.25 7.55 8.13
N MET A 52 -4.98 7.42 6.83
CA MET A 52 -5.63 8.19 5.78
C MET A 52 -7.16 8.03 5.83
N TYR A 53 -7.66 6.79 5.84
CA TYR A 53 -9.09 6.52 5.90
C TYR A 53 -9.75 6.89 7.25
N LEU A 54 -8.96 7.00 8.32
CA LEU A 54 -9.43 7.49 9.62
C LEU A 54 -9.33 9.02 9.77
N GLY A 55 -9.09 9.74 8.66
CA GLY A 55 -9.15 11.20 8.61
C GLY A 55 -7.83 11.91 8.97
N ALA A 56 -6.68 11.24 8.89
CA ALA A 56 -5.40 11.93 9.01
C ALA A 56 -5.27 13.01 7.92
N ARG A 57 -4.75 14.19 8.29
CA ARG A 57 -4.50 15.27 7.33
C ARG A 57 -3.30 14.92 6.44
N LYS A 58 -3.32 15.35 5.18
CA LYS A 58 -2.21 15.12 4.23
C LYS A 58 -0.88 15.74 4.70
N GLU A 59 -0.96 16.79 5.52
CA GLU A 59 0.17 17.53 6.09
C GLU A 59 0.72 16.88 7.37
N ASP A 60 0.12 15.78 7.85
CA ASP A 60 0.62 15.08 9.03
C ASP A 60 2.09 14.65 8.83
N PRO A 61 3.04 15.10 9.67
CA PRO A 61 4.46 14.83 9.45
C PRO A 61 4.82 13.35 9.47
N GLY A 62 4.12 12.57 10.31
CA GLY A 62 4.29 11.12 10.42
C GLY A 62 3.85 10.41 9.15
N LEU A 63 2.66 10.78 8.66
CA LEU A 63 2.11 10.29 7.41
C LEU A 63 3.05 10.59 6.23
N GLN A 64 3.46 11.85 6.10
CA GLN A 64 4.38 12.34 5.07
C GLN A 64 5.72 11.59 5.10
N ALA A 65 6.30 11.40 6.28
CA ALA A 65 7.55 10.66 6.44
C ALA A 65 7.38 9.18 6.03
N GLY A 66 6.28 8.54 6.44
CA GLY A 66 5.98 7.16 6.09
C GLY A 66 5.75 6.96 4.59
N VAL A 67 4.98 7.85 3.95
CA VAL A 67 4.77 7.86 2.50
C VAL A 67 6.09 7.97 1.76
N ARG A 68 6.97 8.91 2.14
CA ARG A 68 8.31 9.04 1.55
C ARG A 68 9.17 7.80 1.75
N ALA A 69 9.12 7.16 2.93
CA ALA A 69 9.88 5.94 3.20
C ALA A 69 9.42 4.78 2.31
N VAL A 70 8.12 4.60 2.13
CA VAL A 70 7.56 3.59 1.21
C VAL A 70 7.91 3.92 -0.24
N ALA A 71 7.76 5.17 -0.66
CA ALA A 71 8.10 5.62 -2.01
C ALA A 71 9.59 5.37 -2.34
N LYS A 72 10.49 5.69 -1.41
CA LYS A 72 11.94 5.47 -1.55
C LYS A 72 12.28 4.00 -1.77
N ARG A 73 11.56 3.08 -1.10
CA ARG A 73 11.74 1.64 -1.32
C ARG A 73 11.25 1.22 -2.71
N GLY A 74 10.12 1.76 -3.14
CA GLY A 74 9.50 1.47 -4.43
C GLY A 74 8.99 0.02 -4.56
N PRO A 75 8.29 -0.31 -5.66
CA PRO A 75 7.77 -1.65 -5.90
C PRO A 75 8.90 -2.65 -6.15
N GLY A 76 8.62 -3.94 -5.88
CA GLY A 76 9.56 -5.06 -6.06
C GLY A 76 8.86 -6.38 -6.37
N SER A 77 9.42 -7.51 -5.95
CA SER A 77 8.85 -8.85 -6.19
C SER A 77 7.75 -9.28 -5.21
N GLN A 78 7.49 -8.50 -4.17
CA GLN A 78 6.48 -8.83 -3.16
C GLN A 78 5.12 -8.27 -3.53
N LEU A 79 4.26 -9.10 -4.13
CA LEU A 79 2.94 -8.68 -4.61
C LEU A 79 2.03 -8.08 -3.52
N TYR A 80 2.08 -8.63 -2.30
CA TYR A 80 1.32 -8.10 -1.17
C TYR A 80 1.70 -6.66 -0.85
N PHE A 81 3.00 -6.39 -0.78
CA PHE A 81 3.51 -5.05 -0.58
C PHE A 81 3.17 -4.14 -1.76
N ASN A 82 3.33 -4.60 -2.99
CA ASN A 82 3.07 -3.78 -4.18
C ASN A 82 1.62 -3.30 -4.24
N TYR A 83 0.66 -4.14 -3.88
CA TYR A 83 -0.76 -3.77 -3.84
C TYR A 83 -1.03 -2.62 -2.86
N TYR A 84 -0.62 -2.78 -1.59
CA TYR A 84 -0.84 -1.74 -0.58
C TYR A 84 0.03 -0.50 -0.81
N GLY A 85 1.24 -0.68 -1.35
CA GLY A 85 2.10 0.43 -1.74
C GLY A 85 1.49 1.25 -2.87
N ALA A 86 0.89 0.60 -3.89
CA ALA A 86 0.17 1.29 -4.96
C ALA A 86 -1.04 2.06 -4.41
N MET A 87 -1.86 1.44 -3.55
CA MET A 87 -2.96 2.14 -2.89
C MET A 87 -2.47 3.34 -2.08
N LEU A 88 -1.39 3.18 -1.31
CA LEU A 88 -0.83 4.27 -0.50
C LEU A 88 -0.36 5.43 -1.38
N MET A 89 0.43 5.17 -2.41
CA MET A 89 0.93 6.23 -3.30
C MET A 89 -0.21 6.95 -3.99
N TYR A 90 -1.20 6.19 -4.50
CA TYR A 90 -2.34 6.76 -5.17
C TYR A 90 -3.20 7.62 -4.24
N GLN A 91 -3.48 7.15 -3.01
CA GLN A 91 -4.25 7.93 -2.04
C GLN A 91 -3.49 9.16 -1.52
N ALA A 92 -2.18 9.03 -1.29
CA ALA A 92 -1.35 10.13 -0.79
C ALA A 92 -1.21 11.27 -1.81
N ASP A 93 -0.94 10.89 -3.06
CA ASP A 93 -0.37 11.81 -4.07
C ASP A 93 -1.34 12.09 -5.22
N GLY A 94 -2.29 11.18 -5.48
CA GLY A 94 -3.27 11.30 -6.56
C GLY A 94 -2.70 10.95 -7.94
N PRO A 95 -3.54 10.96 -8.99
CA PRO A 95 -3.17 10.57 -10.35
C PRO A 95 -2.07 11.46 -10.95
N ASP A 96 -2.04 12.74 -10.58
CA ASP A 96 -1.07 13.71 -11.09
C ASP A 96 0.19 13.82 -10.22
N GLY A 97 0.23 13.11 -9.10
CA GLY A 97 1.34 13.10 -8.16
C GLY A 97 2.58 12.39 -8.70
N GLU A 98 3.76 12.97 -8.46
CA GLU A 98 5.03 12.42 -8.92
C GLU A 98 5.40 11.08 -8.27
N LEU A 99 5.09 10.90 -6.98
CA LEU A 99 5.32 9.62 -6.28
C LEU A 99 4.46 8.51 -6.88
N TRP A 100 3.20 8.83 -7.18
CA TRP A 100 2.29 7.90 -7.85
C TRP A 100 2.79 7.55 -9.25
N LYS A 101 3.13 8.53 -10.09
CA LYS A 101 3.61 8.31 -11.45
C LYS A 101 4.83 7.40 -11.48
N ILE A 102 5.83 7.68 -10.62
CA ILE A 102 7.06 6.88 -10.52
C ILE A 102 6.74 5.45 -10.07
N TRP A 103 5.92 5.31 -9.02
CA TRP A 103 5.54 3.99 -8.51
C TRP A 103 4.79 3.18 -9.57
N ASN A 104 3.75 3.78 -10.16
CA ASN A 104 2.86 3.12 -11.10
C ASN A 104 3.60 2.70 -12.37
N ALA A 105 4.44 3.56 -12.94
CA ALA A 105 5.23 3.21 -14.12
C ALA A 105 6.09 1.96 -13.86
N LYS A 106 6.88 1.96 -12.77
CA LYS A 106 7.76 0.83 -12.43
C LYS A 106 6.96 -0.45 -12.14
N MET A 107 5.87 -0.34 -11.39
CA MET A 107 5.03 -1.49 -11.01
C MET A 107 4.29 -2.06 -12.22
N ARG A 108 3.61 -1.22 -13.01
CA ARG A 108 2.85 -1.61 -14.19
C ARG A 108 3.74 -2.31 -15.20
N ASP A 109 4.88 -1.70 -15.54
CA ASP A 109 5.78 -2.25 -16.55
C ASP A 109 6.36 -3.59 -16.10
N TYR A 110 6.69 -3.72 -14.80
CA TYR A 110 7.12 -4.99 -14.22
C TYR A 110 6.05 -6.08 -14.31
N LEU A 111 4.80 -5.78 -13.95
CA LEU A 111 3.70 -6.76 -14.03
C LEU A 111 3.38 -7.11 -15.48
N VAL A 112 3.23 -6.13 -16.38
CA VAL A 112 2.94 -6.41 -17.80
C VAL A 112 4.03 -7.26 -18.44
N LYS A 113 5.30 -6.99 -18.14
CA LYS A 113 6.44 -7.77 -18.64
C LYS A 113 6.49 -9.19 -18.07
N SER A 114 6.10 -9.38 -16.82
CA SER A 114 6.16 -10.68 -16.12
C SER A 114 4.91 -11.56 -16.33
N GLN A 115 3.85 -11.02 -16.94
CA GLN A 115 2.66 -11.80 -17.26
C GLN A 115 3.00 -12.89 -18.29
N VAL A 116 2.52 -14.11 -18.05
CA VAL A 116 2.69 -15.22 -18.99
C VAL A 116 1.98 -14.89 -20.31
N LYS A 117 2.69 -15.02 -21.44
CA LYS A 117 2.18 -14.62 -22.76
C LYS A 117 1.57 -15.75 -23.58
N ASP A 118 1.93 -17.00 -23.28
CA ASP A 118 1.58 -18.17 -24.09
C ASP A 118 1.28 -19.40 -23.24
N GLY A 119 0.67 -20.40 -23.88
CA GLY A 119 0.31 -21.68 -23.25
C GLY A 119 -0.87 -21.58 -22.28
N LYS A 120 -1.07 -22.65 -21.50
CA LYS A 120 -2.22 -22.80 -20.59
C LYS A 120 -2.30 -21.78 -19.46
N ASP A 121 -1.17 -21.16 -19.11
CA ASP A 121 -1.07 -20.20 -18.02
C ASP A 121 -1.12 -18.74 -18.54
N LYS A 122 -1.39 -18.52 -19.83
CA LYS A 122 -1.45 -17.20 -20.46
C LYS A 122 -2.36 -16.25 -19.68
N GLY A 123 -1.89 -15.03 -19.47
CA GLY A 123 -2.60 -13.99 -18.73
C GLY A 123 -2.38 -14.03 -17.22
N SER A 124 -1.76 -15.08 -16.68
CA SER A 124 -1.50 -15.22 -15.24
C SER A 124 -0.12 -14.70 -14.83
N TRP A 125 0.08 -14.61 -13.51
CA TRP A 125 1.37 -14.31 -12.89
C TRP A 125 1.80 -15.40 -11.93
N TYR A 126 3.11 -15.67 -11.88
CA TYR A 126 3.69 -16.52 -10.86
C TYR A 126 5.14 -16.10 -10.58
N PHE A 127 5.42 -15.77 -9.33
CA PHE A 127 6.74 -15.40 -8.87
C PHE A 127 7.21 -16.45 -7.86
N ARG A 128 8.33 -17.11 -8.17
CA ARG A 128 8.92 -18.09 -7.26
C ARG A 128 9.51 -17.36 -6.05
N GLY A 129 9.23 -17.89 -4.85
CA GLY A 129 9.68 -17.29 -3.59
C GLY A 129 8.74 -16.19 -3.08
N GLY A 130 8.95 -15.81 -1.81
CA GLY A 130 8.08 -14.87 -1.09
C GLY A 130 6.90 -15.55 -0.40
N HIS A 131 6.59 -15.07 0.80
CA HIS A 131 5.68 -15.74 1.74
C HIS A 131 4.27 -15.96 1.19
N ALA A 132 3.82 -15.07 0.31
CA ALA A 132 2.46 -15.09 -0.21
C ALA A 132 2.33 -15.99 -1.45
N SER A 133 3.28 -15.95 -2.39
CA SER A 133 3.30 -16.87 -3.55
C SER A 133 3.58 -18.31 -3.14
N SER A 134 4.35 -18.54 -2.06
CA SER A 134 4.66 -19.89 -1.56
C SER A 134 3.45 -20.59 -0.94
N LYS A 135 2.48 -19.84 -0.40
CA LYS A 135 1.25 -20.38 0.21
C LYS A 135 0.05 -20.33 -0.74
N GLY A 136 -0.13 -19.21 -1.44
CA GLY A 136 -1.29 -18.96 -2.30
C GLY A 136 -1.12 -19.32 -3.77
N GLY A 137 0.11 -19.64 -4.20
CA GLY A 137 0.41 -20.08 -5.56
C GLY A 137 0.07 -19.07 -6.67
N ARG A 138 -0.15 -19.60 -7.88
CA ARG A 138 -0.45 -18.81 -9.10
C ARG A 138 -1.76 -18.03 -9.00
N LEU A 139 -2.79 -18.61 -8.37
CA LEU A 139 -4.09 -17.95 -8.25
C LEU A 139 -3.96 -16.65 -7.44
N TYR A 140 -3.35 -16.73 -6.26
CA TYR A 140 -3.06 -15.56 -5.44
C TYR A 140 -2.21 -14.54 -6.19
N ALA A 141 -1.13 -14.99 -6.84
CA ALA A 141 -0.23 -14.09 -7.54
C ALA A 141 -0.94 -13.33 -8.68
N THR A 142 -1.83 -14.02 -9.40
CA THR A 142 -2.63 -13.44 -10.48
C THR A 142 -3.64 -12.44 -9.94
N ALA A 143 -4.39 -12.79 -8.89
CA ALA A 143 -5.36 -11.89 -8.28
C ALA A 143 -4.70 -10.60 -7.75
N MET A 144 -3.57 -10.72 -7.07
CA MET A 144 -2.83 -9.56 -6.54
C MET A 144 -2.27 -8.68 -7.65
N ALA A 145 -1.72 -9.27 -8.72
CA ALA A 145 -1.20 -8.51 -9.85
C ALA A 145 -2.33 -7.74 -10.55
N ALA A 146 -3.46 -8.40 -10.82
CA ALA A 146 -4.64 -7.76 -11.42
C ALA A 146 -5.17 -6.61 -10.56
N MET A 147 -5.42 -6.86 -9.27
CA MET A 147 -5.89 -5.81 -8.35
C MET A 147 -4.93 -4.63 -8.25
N THR A 148 -3.61 -4.87 -8.32
CA THR A 148 -2.61 -3.80 -8.29
C THR A 148 -2.67 -2.93 -9.55
N LEU A 149 -2.87 -3.54 -10.73
CA LEU A 149 -3.05 -2.81 -11.99
C LEU A 149 -4.36 -2.02 -12.05
N GLU A 150 -5.33 -2.35 -11.19
CA GLU A 150 -6.66 -1.73 -11.18
C GLU A 150 -6.83 -0.63 -10.11
N VAL A 151 -5.84 -0.41 -9.25
CA VAL A 151 -5.94 0.51 -8.09
C VAL A 151 -6.51 1.88 -8.49
N TYR A 152 -6.02 2.46 -9.57
CA TYR A 152 -6.39 3.80 -10.01
C TYR A 152 -7.70 3.86 -10.80
N TYR A 153 -8.30 2.72 -11.16
CA TYR A 153 -9.66 2.64 -11.69
C TYR A 153 -10.71 2.41 -10.60
N ARG A 154 -10.29 1.84 -9.46
CA ARG A 154 -11.19 1.38 -8.40
C ARG A 154 -11.38 2.37 -7.26
N TYR A 155 -10.39 3.22 -7.02
CA TYR A 155 -10.41 4.13 -5.87
C TYR A 155 -10.36 5.57 -6.34
N MET A 156 -11.12 6.44 -5.66
CA MET A 156 -10.96 7.89 -5.77
C MET A 156 -9.93 8.37 -4.75
N PRO A 157 -8.99 9.28 -5.12
CA PRO A 157 -8.03 9.83 -4.18
C PRO A 157 -8.73 10.67 -3.10
N ILE A 158 -8.52 10.35 -1.82
CA ILE A 158 -9.24 10.99 -0.72
C ILE A 158 -8.80 12.44 -0.45
N TYR A 159 -7.63 12.85 -0.93
CA TYR A 159 -7.08 14.20 -0.71
C TYR A 159 -7.25 15.16 -1.90
N GLN A 160 -7.91 14.74 -2.98
CA GLN A 160 -8.11 15.59 -4.15
C GLN A 160 -9.24 16.60 -3.89
N LYS A 161 -8.93 17.90 -4.04
CA LYS A 161 -9.91 18.99 -3.92
C LYS A 161 -10.90 18.90 -5.09
N GLY A 162 -12.16 18.63 -4.77
CA GLY A 162 -13.25 18.37 -5.74
C GLY A 162 -14.10 17.15 -5.40
N ASN A 163 -13.64 16.29 -4.49
CA ASN A 163 -14.38 15.09 -4.05
C ASN A 163 -15.34 15.36 -2.86
N VAL A 164 -15.47 16.61 -2.44
CA VAL A 164 -16.51 17.05 -1.49
C VAL A 164 -17.60 17.71 -2.34
N GLU A 165 -18.71 16.98 -2.50
CA GLU A 165 -20.00 17.41 -3.05
C GLU A 165 -20.03 17.89 -4.50
N LYS A 166 -20.24 16.93 -5.41
CA LYS A 166 -21.45 17.01 -6.23
C LYS A 166 -22.43 16.01 -5.67
N ASP A 167 -23.50 16.49 -5.06
CA ASP A 167 -24.72 15.72 -4.81
C ASP A 167 -25.29 15.27 -6.17
N ASP A 168 -24.70 14.22 -6.76
CA ASP A 168 -25.15 13.65 -8.04
C ASP A 168 -26.34 12.69 -7.88
N PHE A 169 -26.99 12.66 -6.71
CA PHE A 169 -28.23 11.94 -6.47
C PHE A 169 -29.22 12.80 -5.66
N PRO A 170 -29.98 13.70 -6.31
CA PRO A 170 -31.17 14.24 -5.68
C PRO A 170 -32.11 13.06 -5.39
N LEU A 171 -32.33 12.78 -4.10
CA LEU A 171 -33.42 11.93 -3.68
C LEU A 171 -34.71 12.75 -3.85
N GLU A 172 -35.41 12.53 -4.96
CA GLU A 172 -36.84 12.84 -5.04
C GLU A 172 -37.63 12.01 -4.01
#